data_AF-A0A7Y2J8C2-F1
#
_entry.id   AF-A0A7Y2J8C2-F1
#
_cell.length_a   1.000
_cell.length_b   1.000
_cell.length_c   1.000
_cell.angle_alpha   90.00
_cell.angle_beta   90.00
_cell.angle_gamma   90.00
#
_symmetry.space_group_name_H-M   'P 1'
#
loop_
_entity.id
_entity.type
_entity.pdbx_description
1 polymer ?
#
loop_
_entity_poly.entity_id
_entity_poly.type
_entity_poly.pdbx_seq_one_letter_code
_entity_poly.pdbx_strand_id
1 'polypeptide(L)'
;MSAIRSILSDSGKTYALLIGLFLSLLFLGTAFSSITLAVLSTYSAWQIIRNKHVPGFEWSMLLPILLYGIYVTSIIWTINPELTHRGLGRTFTLFFIPLLIWAMPKITKSNRNFIFEIFTNANCIYALVFLSTSLITYIKTGSLSALTYHDLVDVLELNAIYVSVYFLISLIFLLNKKPKDRWDIFRMLFLSGMLLLLSSKMIITGAILIFIIHAVFLSGIKEIFKPRVLIPIGVI
;
A
#
# COMPACT_ATOMS: atom_id res chain seq x y z
N MET A 1 4.78 26.02 -8.40
CA MET A 1 4.53 25.64 -9.82
C MET A 1 5.69 24.89 -10.50
N SER A 2 6.98 25.11 -10.15
CA SER A 2 8.10 24.41 -10.83
C SER A 2 8.20 22.90 -10.51
N ALA A 3 7.85 22.49 -9.29
CA ALA A 3 7.92 21.08 -8.88
C ALA A 3 6.86 20.18 -9.56
N ILE A 4 5.65 20.69 -9.79
CA ILE A 4 4.59 19.94 -10.50
C ILE A 4 4.98 19.74 -11.96
N ARG A 5 5.55 20.78 -12.59
CA ARG A 5 6.00 20.73 -13.99
C ARG A 5 7.15 19.74 -14.18
N SER A 6 8.07 19.62 -13.22
CA SER A 6 9.16 18.66 -13.30
C SER A 6 8.70 17.21 -13.14
N ILE A 7 7.69 16.95 -12.28
CA ILE A 7 7.08 15.62 -12.13
C ILE A 7 6.35 15.21 -13.41
N LEU A 8 5.59 16.13 -14.02
CA LEU A 8 4.84 15.88 -15.27
C LEU A 8 5.74 15.73 -16.50
N SER A 9 6.96 16.27 -16.46
CA SER A 9 7.93 16.10 -17.56
C SER A 9 8.60 14.73 -17.58
N ASP A 10 8.70 14.07 -16.42
CA ASP A 10 9.30 12.74 -16.29
C ASP A 10 8.19 11.69 -16.28
N SER A 11 8.10 10.93 -17.37
CA SER A 11 7.05 9.91 -17.52
C SER A 11 7.05 8.89 -16.38
N GLY A 12 8.21 8.50 -15.87
CA GLY A 12 8.32 7.52 -14.78
C GLY A 12 7.79 8.07 -13.45
N LYS A 13 8.06 9.36 -13.15
CA LYS A 13 7.52 10.02 -11.96
C LYS A 13 6.03 10.28 -12.06
N THR A 14 5.52 10.53 -13.26
CA THR A 14 4.08 10.71 -13.51
C THR A 14 3.33 9.40 -13.23
N TYR A 15 3.85 8.26 -13.73
CA TYR A 15 3.32 6.95 -13.36
C TYR A 15 3.37 6.67 -11.87
N ALA A 16 4.49 6.99 -11.22
CA ALA A 16 4.65 6.82 -9.78
C ALA A 16 3.62 7.65 -8.99
N LEU A 17 3.35 8.88 -9.41
CA LEU A 17 2.31 9.72 -8.83
C LEU A 17 0.93 9.08 -8.98
N LEU A 18 0.56 8.68 -10.20
CA LEU A 18 -0.76 8.11 -10.50
C LEU A 18 -1.00 6.78 -9.76
N ILE A 19 0.01 5.91 -9.67
CA ILE A 19 -0.08 4.67 -8.88
C ILE A 19 -0.20 4.99 -7.38
N GLY A 20 0.63 5.91 -6.87
CA GLY A 20 0.57 6.32 -5.48
C GLY A 20 -0.81 6.86 -5.11
N LEU A 21 -1.41 7.69 -5.97
CA LEU A 21 -2.77 8.19 -5.82
C LEU A 21 -3.81 7.08 -5.90
N PHE A 22 -3.71 6.18 -6.90
CA PHE A 22 -4.64 5.06 -7.05
C PHE A 22 -4.70 4.23 -5.78
N LEU A 23 -3.54 3.81 -5.26
CA LEU A 23 -3.44 3.03 -4.02
C LEU A 23 -3.98 3.79 -2.80
N SER A 24 -3.72 5.10 -2.74
CA SER A 24 -4.16 5.95 -1.63
C SER A 24 -5.68 6.17 -1.62
N LEU A 25 -6.33 6.18 -2.79
CA LEU A 25 -7.75 6.49 -2.92
C LEU A 25 -8.66 5.26 -2.76
N LEU A 26 -8.10 4.06 -2.54
CA LEU A 26 -8.88 2.83 -2.37
C LEU A 26 -9.84 2.88 -1.18
N PHE A 27 -9.51 3.61 -0.12
CA PHE A 27 -10.40 3.78 1.05
C PHE A 27 -11.58 4.71 0.81
N LEU A 28 -11.48 5.68 -0.09
CA LEU A 28 -12.55 6.65 -0.37
C LEU A 28 -13.65 6.07 -1.28
N GLY A 29 -13.50 4.80 -1.69
CA GLY A 29 -14.48 4.08 -2.48
C GLY A 29 -14.04 3.83 -3.93
N THR A 30 -14.87 3.05 -4.61
CA THR A 30 -14.62 2.59 -5.98
C THR A 30 -14.62 3.72 -7.00
N ALA A 31 -15.37 4.81 -6.77
CA ALA A 31 -15.45 5.93 -7.70
C ALA A 31 -14.10 6.67 -7.85
N PHE A 32 -13.49 7.10 -6.74
CA PHE A 32 -12.23 7.86 -6.76
C PHE A 32 -11.05 7.03 -7.27
N SER A 33 -10.97 5.77 -6.84
CA SER A 33 -9.97 4.84 -7.32
C SER A 33 -10.14 4.53 -8.81
N SER A 34 -11.39 4.37 -9.30
CA SER A 34 -11.66 4.15 -10.73
C SER A 34 -11.30 5.35 -11.60
N ILE A 35 -11.54 6.58 -11.14
CA ILE A 35 -11.13 7.80 -11.86
C ILE A 35 -9.62 7.81 -12.04
N THR A 36 -8.87 7.54 -10.97
CA THR A 36 -7.40 7.52 -11.02
C THR A 36 -6.88 6.41 -11.92
N LEU A 37 -7.54 5.26 -11.89
CA LEU A 37 -7.24 4.12 -12.75
C LEU A 37 -7.54 4.45 -14.23
N ALA A 38 -8.62 5.18 -14.53
CA ALA A 38 -8.97 5.65 -15.87
C ALA A 38 -7.94 6.66 -16.41
N VAL A 39 -7.49 7.59 -15.56
CA VAL A 39 -6.41 8.53 -15.90
C VAL A 39 -5.10 7.79 -16.16
N LEU A 40 -4.79 6.78 -15.34
CA LEU A 40 -3.61 5.93 -15.53
C LEU A 40 -3.69 5.16 -16.86
N SER A 41 -4.82 4.56 -17.19
CA SER A 41 -5.00 3.79 -18.43
C SER A 41 -4.93 4.67 -19.68
N THR A 42 -5.59 5.83 -19.66
CA THR A 42 -5.54 6.78 -20.78
C THR A 42 -4.13 7.33 -21.01
N TYR A 43 -3.39 7.63 -19.92
CA TYR A 43 -2.00 8.05 -20.01
C TYR A 43 -1.09 6.93 -20.56
N SER A 44 -1.28 5.68 -20.11
CA SER A 44 -0.57 4.52 -20.66
C SER A 44 -0.79 4.34 -22.17
N ALA A 45 -2.05 4.40 -22.61
CA ALA A 45 -2.39 4.28 -24.04
C ALA A 45 -1.74 5.39 -24.88
N TRP A 46 -1.83 6.64 -24.42
CA TRP A 46 -1.21 7.79 -25.09
C TRP A 46 0.32 7.63 -25.22
N GLN A 47 0.99 7.11 -24.18
CA GLN A 47 2.42 6.93 -24.21
C GLN A 47 2.87 5.83 -25.18
N ILE A 48 2.15 4.71 -25.24
CA ILE A 48 2.42 3.63 -26.21
C ILE A 48 2.33 4.19 -27.64
N ILE A 49 1.27 4.94 -27.95
CA ILE A 49 1.07 5.55 -29.27
C ILE A 49 2.20 6.52 -29.61
N ARG A 50 2.59 7.38 -28.66
CA ARG A 50 3.62 8.40 -28.88
C ARG A 50 5.02 7.83 -29.02
N ASN A 51 5.40 6.91 -28.14
CA ASN A 51 6.77 6.42 -28.04
C ASN A 51 7.04 5.19 -28.93
N LYS A 52 5.99 4.59 -29.52
CA LYS A 52 6.04 3.33 -30.29
C LYS A 52 6.79 2.20 -29.55
N HIS A 53 6.89 2.31 -28.23
CA HIS A 53 7.63 1.37 -27.42
C HIS A 53 6.71 0.22 -27.08
N VAL A 54 7.10 -0.99 -27.48
CA VAL A 54 6.43 -2.22 -27.04
C VAL A 54 7.18 -2.72 -25.82
N PRO A 55 6.61 -2.60 -24.62
CA PRO A 55 7.27 -3.07 -23.41
C PRO A 55 7.41 -4.60 -23.42
N GLY A 56 8.49 -5.10 -22.82
CA GLY A 56 8.73 -6.54 -22.69
C GLY A 56 7.71 -7.18 -21.75
N PHE A 57 7.18 -8.33 -22.14
CA PHE A 57 6.29 -9.12 -21.30
C PHE A 57 7.08 -9.81 -20.17
N GLU A 58 6.66 -9.62 -18.93
CA GLU A 58 7.27 -10.25 -17.76
C GLU A 58 6.45 -11.46 -17.33
N TRP A 59 7.09 -12.63 -17.18
CA TRP A 59 6.41 -13.88 -16.82
C TRP A 59 5.69 -13.83 -15.47
N SER A 60 6.12 -12.96 -14.56
CA SER A 60 5.46 -12.73 -13.26
C SER A 60 4.02 -12.21 -13.41
N MET A 61 3.69 -11.56 -14.53
CA MET A 61 2.35 -11.05 -14.85
C MET A 61 1.37 -12.15 -15.26
N LEU A 62 1.88 -13.32 -15.65
CA LEU A 62 1.07 -14.44 -16.12
C LEU A 62 0.17 -14.98 -15.00
N LEU A 63 0.64 -14.99 -13.76
CA LEU A 63 -0.10 -15.57 -12.63
C LEU A 63 -1.45 -14.86 -12.38
N PRO A 64 -1.51 -13.52 -12.21
CA PRO A 64 -2.79 -12.82 -12.10
C PRO A 64 -3.71 -13.01 -13.32
N ILE A 65 -3.14 -13.05 -14.53
CA ILE A 65 -3.90 -13.26 -15.78
C ILE A 65 -4.53 -14.66 -15.80
N LEU A 66 -3.77 -15.71 -15.44
CA LEU A 66 -4.27 -17.08 -15.36
C LEU A 66 -5.32 -17.24 -14.26
N LEU A 67 -5.12 -16.59 -13.10
CA LEU A 67 -6.13 -16.58 -12.04
C LEU A 67 -7.44 -15.95 -12.54
N TYR A 68 -7.38 -14.84 -13.27
CA TYR A 68 -8.57 -14.28 -13.90
C TYR A 68 -9.17 -15.24 -14.94
N GLY A 69 -8.34 -15.93 -15.72
CA GLY A 69 -8.78 -16.99 -16.64
C GLY A 69 -9.60 -18.08 -15.94
N ILE A 70 -9.18 -18.51 -14.75
CA ILE A 70 -9.93 -19.46 -13.91
C ILE A 70 -11.27 -18.86 -13.46
N TYR A 71 -11.33 -17.56 -13.13
CA TYR A 71 -12.63 -16.92 -12.85
C TYR A 71 -13.55 -16.91 -14.07
N VAL A 72 -13.01 -16.69 -15.28
CA VAL A 72 -13.80 -16.69 -16.51
C VAL A 72 -14.40 -18.07 -16.82
N THR A 73 -13.74 -19.17 -16.47
CA THR A 73 -14.33 -20.51 -16.67
C THR A 73 -15.57 -20.76 -15.82
N SER A 74 -15.80 -19.97 -14.76
CA SER A 74 -17.03 -20.05 -13.96
C SER A 74 -18.30 -19.71 -14.75
N ILE A 75 -18.20 -19.04 -15.90
CA ILE A 75 -19.33 -18.77 -16.80
C ILE A 75 -19.92 -20.08 -17.33
N ILE A 76 -19.09 -21.11 -17.54
CA ILE A 76 -19.50 -22.39 -18.14
C ILE A 76 -20.50 -23.14 -17.26
N TRP A 77 -20.42 -22.96 -15.94
CA TRP A 77 -21.24 -23.69 -14.96
C TRP A 77 -21.92 -22.73 -13.97
N THR A 78 -22.33 -21.54 -14.42
CA THR A 78 -23.08 -20.64 -13.54
C THR A 78 -24.57 -20.98 -13.51
N ILE A 79 -25.13 -20.96 -12.30
CA ILE A 79 -26.57 -21.07 -12.04
C ILE A 79 -27.24 -19.68 -12.07
N ASN A 80 -26.49 -18.63 -11.73
CA ASN A 80 -26.97 -17.26 -11.68
C ASN A 80 -26.03 -16.34 -12.48
N PRO A 81 -26.35 -16.05 -13.76
CA PRO A 81 -25.49 -15.28 -14.63
C PRO A 81 -25.27 -13.85 -14.12
N GLU A 82 -26.27 -13.21 -13.51
CA GLU A 82 -26.13 -11.83 -13.01
C GLU A 82 -25.11 -11.71 -11.88
N LEU A 83 -25.10 -12.67 -10.96
CA LEU A 83 -24.12 -12.70 -9.87
C LEU A 83 -22.71 -13.02 -10.40
N THR A 84 -22.60 -13.92 -11.37
CA THR A 84 -21.32 -14.24 -12.03
C THR A 84 -20.75 -13.05 -12.78
N HIS A 85 -21.56 -12.31 -13.54
CA HIS A 85 -21.11 -11.10 -14.22
C HIS A 85 -20.63 -10.02 -13.25
N ARG A 86 -21.34 -9.82 -12.13
CA ARG A 86 -20.89 -8.92 -11.06
C ARG A 86 -19.59 -9.39 -10.41
N GLY A 87 -19.44 -10.69 -10.18
CA GLY A 87 -18.22 -11.29 -9.65
C GLY A 87 -17.02 -11.08 -10.58
N LEU A 88 -17.19 -11.36 -11.88
CA LEU A 88 -16.17 -11.15 -12.90
C LEU A 88 -15.77 -9.67 -13.03
N GLY A 89 -16.73 -8.75 -12.98
CA GLY A 89 -16.44 -7.33 -12.97
C GLY A 89 -15.54 -6.90 -11.79
N ARG A 90 -15.74 -7.50 -10.61
CA ARG A 90 -14.90 -7.24 -9.43
C ARG A 90 -13.49 -7.83 -9.57
N THR A 91 -13.37 -9.01 -10.16
CA THR A 91 -12.07 -9.69 -10.35
C THR A 91 -11.33 -9.24 -11.60
N PHE A 92 -11.96 -8.46 -12.49
CA PHE A 92 -11.35 -7.90 -13.70
C PHE A 92 -10.03 -7.16 -13.44
N THR A 93 -9.90 -6.55 -12.26
CA THR A 93 -8.67 -5.91 -11.77
C THR A 93 -7.46 -6.85 -11.83
N LEU A 94 -7.64 -8.17 -11.62
CA LEU A 94 -6.57 -9.18 -11.71
C LEU A 94 -5.99 -9.30 -13.11
N PHE A 95 -6.78 -9.03 -14.15
CA PHE A 95 -6.32 -8.99 -15.54
C PHE A 95 -5.86 -7.58 -15.94
N PHE A 96 -6.62 -6.57 -15.54
CA PHE A 96 -6.41 -5.19 -15.96
C PHE A 96 -5.12 -4.57 -15.39
N ILE A 97 -4.80 -4.83 -14.11
CA ILE A 97 -3.58 -4.30 -13.48
C ILE A 97 -2.30 -4.83 -14.17
N PRO A 98 -2.14 -6.15 -14.43
CA PRO A 98 -1.01 -6.64 -15.22
C PRO A 98 -0.89 -5.97 -16.59
N LEU A 99 -2.01 -5.77 -17.29
CA LEU A 99 -2.03 -5.11 -18.59
C LEU A 99 -1.52 -3.66 -18.49
N LEU A 100 -1.91 -2.95 -17.43
CA LEU A 100 -1.41 -1.60 -17.14
C LEU A 100 0.09 -1.60 -16.85
N ILE A 101 0.58 -2.51 -16.00
CA ILE A 101 2.01 -2.57 -15.66
C ILE A 101 2.83 -2.95 -16.91
N TRP A 102 2.30 -3.84 -17.75
CA TRP A 102 2.93 -4.15 -19.03
C TRP A 102 3.11 -2.88 -19.86
N ALA A 103 2.09 -2.04 -20.01
CA ALA A 103 2.16 -0.78 -20.76
C ALA A 103 3.17 0.26 -20.23
N MET A 104 3.71 0.08 -19.03
CA MET A 104 4.52 1.08 -18.34
C MET A 104 6.03 0.95 -18.61
N PRO A 105 6.78 2.07 -18.57
CA PRO A 105 8.23 2.01 -18.55
C PRO A 105 8.72 1.39 -17.24
N LYS A 106 9.93 0.81 -17.26
CA LYS A 106 10.53 0.19 -16.07
C LYS A 106 10.57 1.18 -14.89
N ILE A 107 9.93 0.80 -13.79
CA ILE A 107 9.87 1.61 -12.57
C ILE A 107 11.24 1.58 -11.86
N THR A 108 11.88 2.74 -11.73
CA THR A 108 13.13 2.87 -10.99
C THR A 108 12.90 2.73 -9.48
N LYS A 109 13.97 2.41 -8.72
CA LYS A 109 13.91 2.35 -7.25
C LYS A 109 13.42 3.66 -6.62
N SER A 110 13.79 4.79 -7.20
CA SER A 110 13.34 6.12 -6.76
C SER A 110 11.83 6.29 -6.93
N ASN A 111 11.29 5.93 -8.10
CA ASN A 111 9.85 5.98 -8.39
C ASN A 111 9.04 5.06 -7.47
N ARG A 112 9.55 3.86 -7.19
CA ARG A 112 8.93 2.94 -6.23
C ARG A 112 8.86 3.54 -4.82
N ASN A 113 9.95 4.13 -4.34
CA ASN A 113 9.95 4.78 -3.03
C ASN A 113 8.96 5.97 -3.00
N PHE A 114 8.85 6.71 -4.10
CA PHE A 114 7.89 7.81 -4.22
C PHE A 114 6.43 7.33 -4.14
N ILE A 115 6.07 6.22 -4.81
CA ILE A 115 4.75 5.59 -4.71
C ILE A 115 4.41 5.29 -3.24
N PHE A 116 5.31 4.59 -2.54
CA PHE A 116 5.07 4.19 -1.16
C PHE A 116 5.08 5.36 -0.17
N GLU A 117 5.82 6.44 -0.47
CA GLU A 117 5.78 7.66 0.35
C GLU A 117 4.41 8.34 0.25
N ILE A 118 3.85 8.49 -0.95
CA ILE A 118 2.50 9.03 -1.16
C ILE A 118 1.47 8.16 -0.43
N PHE A 119 1.53 6.85 -0.65
CA PHE A 119 0.64 5.88 -0.01
C PHE A 119 0.70 5.93 1.52
N THR A 120 1.91 6.01 2.08
CA THR A 120 2.12 6.09 3.54
C THR A 120 1.61 7.40 4.11
N ASN A 121 1.83 8.52 3.41
CA ASN A 121 1.30 9.81 3.85
C ASN A 121 -0.23 9.82 3.83
N ALA A 122 -0.86 9.24 2.81
CA ALA A 122 -2.31 9.08 2.77
C ALA A 122 -2.83 8.22 3.93
N ASN A 123 -2.18 7.08 4.21
CA ASN A 123 -2.53 6.22 5.35
C ASN A 123 -2.41 6.93 6.70
N CYS A 124 -1.40 7.78 6.89
CA CYS A 124 -1.31 8.62 8.09
C CYS A 124 -2.47 9.62 8.19
N ILE A 125 -2.89 10.23 7.08
CA ILE A 125 -4.05 11.14 7.05
C ILE A 125 -5.32 10.37 7.39
N TYR A 126 -5.56 9.21 6.79
CA TYR A 126 -6.73 8.38 7.12
C TYR A 126 -6.73 7.95 8.59
N ALA A 127 -5.58 7.53 9.11
CA ALA A 127 -5.43 7.20 10.52
C ALA A 127 -5.79 8.36 11.44
N LEU A 128 -5.38 9.60 11.10
CA LEU A 128 -5.76 10.79 11.86
C LEU A 128 -7.27 11.04 11.80
N VAL A 129 -7.89 10.86 10.65
CA VAL A 129 -9.35 10.99 10.49
C VAL A 129 -10.06 9.97 11.37
N PHE A 130 -9.72 8.68 11.27
CA PHE A 130 -10.32 7.59 12.05
C PHE A 130 -10.14 7.80 13.56
N LEU A 131 -8.96 8.23 14.00
CA LEU A 131 -8.70 8.51 15.40
C LEU A 131 -9.52 9.71 15.89
N SER A 132 -9.61 10.77 15.09
CA SER A 132 -10.36 11.98 15.47
C SER A 132 -11.85 11.70 15.59
N THR A 133 -12.41 10.96 14.63
CA THR A 133 -13.83 10.64 14.59
C THR A 133 -14.22 9.66 15.70
N SER A 134 -13.39 8.65 15.96
CA SER A 134 -13.62 7.70 17.06
C SER A 134 -13.50 8.37 18.43
N LEU A 135 -12.59 9.34 18.61
CA LEU A 135 -12.51 10.15 19.82
C LEU A 135 -13.78 10.98 20.03
N ILE A 136 -14.33 11.59 18.98
CA ILE A 136 -15.61 12.30 19.06
C ILE A 136 -16.75 11.35 19.46
N THR A 137 -16.78 10.14 18.89
CA THR A 137 -17.77 9.11 19.25
C THR A 137 -17.60 8.67 20.70
N TYR A 138 -16.37 8.43 21.17
CA TYR A 138 -16.07 8.07 22.56
C TYR A 138 -16.55 9.15 23.54
N ILE A 139 -16.31 10.42 23.24
CA ILE A 139 -16.77 11.54 24.09
C ILE A 139 -18.30 11.56 24.19
N LYS A 140 -19.01 11.18 23.13
CA LYS A 140 -20.49 11.16 23.09
C LYS A 140 -21.09 9.93 23.78
N THR A 141 -20.50 8.74 23.58
CA THR A 141 -21.07 7.47 24.05
C THR A 141 -20.50 7.01 25.38
N GLY A 142 -19.31 7.51 25.77
CA GLY A 142 -18.55 7.03 26.91
C GLY A 142 -17.98 5.61 26.76
N SER A 143 -18.18 4.95 25.61
CA SER A 143 -17.78 3.56 25.41
C SER A 143 -16.40 3.46 24.78
N LEU A 144 -15.46 2.81 25.48
CA LEU A 144 -14.13 2.49 24.95
C LEU A 144 -14.17 1.62 23.68
N SER A 145 -15.28 0.92 23.41
CA SER A 145 -15.44 0.14 22.18
C SER A 145 -15.26 1.00 20.92
N ALA A 146 -15.70 2.27 21.00
CA ALA A 146 -15.64 3.23 19.91
C ALA A 146 -14.22 3.49 19.39
N LEU A 147 -13.20 3.26 20.22
CA LEU A 147 -11.78 3.47 19.86
C LEU A 147 -11.11 2.21 19.31
N THR A 148 -11.86 1.12 19.14
CA THR A 148 -11.30 -0.19 18.81
C THR A 148 -11.99 -0.84 17.62
N TYR A 149 -11.22 -1.66 16.90
CA TYR A 149 -11.73 -2.58 15.89
C TYR A 149 -12.62 -1.93 14.81
N HIS A 150 -13.84 -2.44 14.58
CA HIS A 150 -14.75 -1.92 13.55
C HIS A 150 -15.23 -0.50 13.87
N ASP A 151 -15.52 -0.19 15.13
CA ASP A 151 -16.04 1.13 15.53
C ASP A 151 -15.02 2.25 15.23
N LEU A 152 -13.72 1.93 15.24
CA LEU A 152 -12.64 2.88 14.92
C LEU A 152 -12.65 3.34 13.46
N VAL A 153 -13.07 2.46 12.53
CA VAL A 153 -13.03 2.70 11.08
C VAL A 153 -14.43 2.85 10.46
N ASP A 154 -15.45 2.90 11.30
CA ASP A 154 -16.87 2.89 10.91
C ASP A 154 -17.27 4.10 10.03
N VAL A 155 -16.54 5.22 10.13
CA VAL A 155 -16.80 6.44 9.35
C VAL A 155 -16.83 6.23 7.84
N LEU A 156 -16.08 5.25 7.34
CA LEU A 156 -16.05 4.90 5.92
C LEU A 156 -16.66 3.51 5.67
N GLU A 157 -17.34 2.92 6.66
CA GLU A 157 -17.91 1.55 6.63
C GLU A 157 -16.87 0.50 6.18
N LEU A 158 -15.60 0.71 6.56
CA LEU A 158 -14.50 -0.13 6.11
C LEU A 158 -14.29 -1.33 7.04
N ASN A 159 -13.80 -2.43 6.47
CA ASN A 159 -13.37 -3.56 7.28
C ASN A 159 -12.04 -3.25 7.98
N ALA A 160 -11.99 -3.38 9.31
CA ALA A 160 -10.79 -3.15 10.11
C ALA A 160 -9.60 -4.04 9.66
N ILE A 161 -9.87 -5.25 9.16
CA ILE A 161 -8.84 -6.14 8.62
C ILE A 161 -8.18 -5.52 7.39
N TYR A 162 -8.99 -4.96 6.49
CA TYR A 162 -8.50 -4.33 5.26
C TYR A 162 -7.64 -3.10 5.56
N VAL A 163 -8.10 -2.22 6.46
CA VAL A 163 -7.35 -1.02 6.87
C VAL A 163 -6.03 -1.40 7.56
N SER A 164 -6.04 -2.44 8.38
CA SER A 164 -4.84 -2.90 9.06
C SER A 164 -3.78 -3.42 8.10
N VAL A 165 -4.16 -4.16 7.05
CA VAL A 165 -3.19 -4.62 6.03
C VAL A 165 -2.52 -3.43 5.34
N TYR A 166 -3.26 -2.36 5.07
CA TYR A 166 -2.73 -1.14 4.45
C TYR A 166 -1.73 -0.43 5.36
N PHE A 167 -2.08 -0.26 6.64
CA PHE A 167 -1.18 0.33 7.64
C PHE A 167 0.07 -0.52 7.83
N LEU A 168 -0.06 -1.86 7.78
CA LEU A 168 1.06 -2.78 7.84
C LEU A 168 2.01 -2.65 6.65
N ILE A 169 1.49 -2.50 5.42
CA ILE A 169 2.31 -2.25 4.22
C ILE A 169 3.10 -0.94 4.37
N SER A 170 2.45 0.13 4.84
CA SER A 170 3.12 1.40 5.13
C SER A 170 4.20 1.26 6.19
N LEU A 171 3.93 0.49 7.24
CA LEU A 171 4.90 0.22 8.31
C LEU A 171 6.12 -0.54 7.77
N ILE A 172 5.93 -1.59 6.96
CA ILE A 172 7.02 -2.33 6.30
C ILE A 172 7.87 -1.39 5.43
N PHE A 173 7.23 -0.49 4.68
CA PHE A 173 7.95 0.49 3.86
C PHE A 173 8.83 1.41 4.73
N LEU A 174 8.26 1.99 5.80
CA LEU A 174 9.00 2.86 6.71
C LEU A 174 10.14 2.13 7.42
N LEU A 175 9.95 0.86 7.80
CA LEU A 175 11.01 0.02 8.38
C LEU A 175 12.19 -0.16 7.42
N ASN A 176 11.92 -0.34 6.13
CA ASN A 176 12.96 -0.55 5.11
C ASN A 176 13.55 0.75 4.56
N LYS A 177 12.92 1.91 4.80
CA LYS A 177 13.42 3.22 4.39
C LYS A 177 14.72 3.57 5.13
N LYS A 178 15.74 3.99 4.37
CA LYS A 178 17.05 4.45 4.86
C LYS A 178 17.54 5.63 3.99
N PRO A 179 18.03 6.74 4.60
CA PRO A 179 18.02 7.06 6.03
C PRO A 179 16.60 7.31 6.55
N LYS A 180 16.42 7.23 7.88
CA LYS A 180 15.15 7.54 8.54
C LYS A 180 15.22 8.94 9.15
N ASP A 181 14.23 9.76 8.85
CA ASP A 181 14.05 11.05 9.50
C ASP A 181 13.24 10.91 10.80
N ARG A 182 13.27 11.91 11.69
CA ARG A 182 12.43 11.98 12.89
C ARG A 182 10.94 11.84 12.56
N TRP A 183 10.52 12.40 11.43
CA TRP A 183 9.16 12.25 10.90
C TRP A 183 8.84 10.81 10.47
N ASP A 184 9.81 10.04 9.97
CA ASP A 184 9.61 8.62 9.68
C ASP A 184 9.37 7.83 10.97
N ILE A 185 10.12 8.15 12.03
CA ILE A 185 9.98 7.51 13.35
C ILE A 185 8.60 7.80 13.95
N PHE A 186 8.16 9.05 13.91
CA PHE A 186 6.82 9.43 14.38
C PHE A 186 5.72 8.67 13.62
N ARG A 187 5.78 8.65 12.27
CA ARG A 187 4.82 7.91 11.44
C ARG A 187 4.80 6.42 11.74
N MET A 188 5.95 5.80 11.97
CA MET A 188 6.04 4.40 12.37
C MET A 188 5.36 4.14 13.71
N LEU A 189 5.65 4.96 14.73
CA LEU A 189 5.05 4.83 16.06
C LEU A 189 3.53 5.01 15.99
N PHE A 190 3.09 6.04 15.27
CA PHE A 190 1.68 6.37 15.09
C PHE A 190 0.92 5.23 14.40
N LEU A 191 1.40 4.74 13.25
CA LEU A 191 0.77 3.62 12.54
C LEU A 191 0.81 2.32 13.34
N SER A 192 1.86 2.10 14.14
CA SER A 192 1.92 0.94 15.05
C SER A 192 0.84 1.03 16.14
N GLY A 193 0.65 2.21 16.74
CA GLY A 193 -0.41 2.46 17.71
C GLY A 193 -1.80 2.25 17.11
N MET A 194 -2.03 2.73 15.89
CA MET A 194 -3.28 2.48 15.17
C MET A 194 -3.52 1.00 14.90
N LEU A 195 -2.48 0.25 14.52
CA LEU A 195 -2.61 -1.20 14.34
C LEU A 195 -2.99 -1.92 15.63
N LEU A 196 -2.51 -1.48 16.79
CA LEU A 196 -2.92 -2.03 18.08
C LEU A 196 -4.41 -1.75 18.36
N LEU A 197 -4.87 -0.54 18.05
CA LEU A 197 -6.28 -0.13 18.22
C LEU A 197 -7.23 -0.85 17.25
N LEU A 198 -6.84 -1.04 16.00
CA LEU A 198 -7.66 -1.69 14.97
C LEU A 198 -7.82 -3.20 15.16
N SER A 199 -6.99 -3.86 15.98
CA SER A 199 -6.71 -5.27 15.75
C SER A 199 -7.65 -6.26 16.47
N SER A 200 -8.28 -7.13 15.67
CA SER A 200 -8.55 -8.54 16.03
C SER A 200 -7.24 -9.32 16.18
N LYS A 201 -7.15 -10.24 17.15
CA LYS A 201 -5.97 -11.06 17.51
C LYS A 201 -5.04 -11.47 16.35
N MET A 202 -5.59 -11.82 15.17
CA MET A 202 -4.85 -12.27 13.98
C MET A 202 -3.86 -11.24 13.38
N ILE A 203 -4.17 -9.95 13.39
CA ILE A 203 -3.35 -8.96 12.68
C ILE A 203 -2.18 -8.47 13.54
N ILE A 204 -2.38 -8.35 14.86
CA ILE A 204 -1.28 -8.20 15.82
C ILE A 204 -0.26 -9.34 15.65
N THR A 205 -0.71 -10.59 15.52
CA THR A 205 0.20 -11.73 15.27
C THR A 205 1.01 -11.53 13.99
N GLY A 206 0.37 -11.09 12.90
CA GLY A 206 1.07 -10.80 11.64
C GLY A 206 2.09 -9.66 11.76
N ALA A 207 1.73 -8.57 12.45
CA ALA A 207 2.63 -7.45 12.68
C ALA A 207 3.86 -7.85 13.52
N ILE A 208 3.66 -8.61 14.61
CA ILE A 208 4.75 -9.14 15.44
C ILE A 208 5.67 -10.04 14.61
N LEU A 209 5.10 -10.95 13.81
CA LEU A 209 5.88 -11.83 12.94
C LEU A 209 6.77 -11.04 11.98
N ILE A 210 6.23 -9.99 11.36
CA ILE A 210 6.99 -9.12 10.44
C ILE A 210 8.12 -8.39 11.15
N PHE A 211 7.90 -7.87 12.35
CA PHE A 211 8.95 -7.26 13.15
C PHE A 211 10.05 -8.27 13.50
N ILE A 212 9.69 -9.50 13.90
CA ILE A 212 10.66 -10.58 14.18
C ILE A 212 11.45 -10.94 12.93
N ILE A 213 10.78 -11.16 11.79
CA ILE A 213 11.44 -11.48 10.51
C ILE A 213 12.40 -10.35 10.12
N HIS A 214 11.96 -9.09 10.26
CA HIS A 214 12.82 -7.95 9.97
C HIS A 214 14.04 -7.91 10.90
N ALA A 215 13.84 -8.12 12.21
CA ALA A 215 14.90 -8.14 13.21
C ALA A 215 15.95 -9.24 12.95
N VAL A 216 15.49 -10.44 12.60
CA VAL A 216 16.34 -11.62 12.38
C VAL A 216 17.04 -11.57 11.02
N PHE A 217 16.32 -11.26 9.93
CA PHE A 217 16.82 -11.44 8.56
C PHE A 217 17.33 -10.15 7.89
N LEU A 218 16.82 -8.97 8.24
CA LEU A 218 17.09 -7.71 7.51
C LEU A 218 17.99 -6.72 8.27
N SER A 219 17.86 -6.60 9.59
CA SER A 219 18.84 -5.86 10.41
C SER A 219 20.13 -6.66 10.66
N GLY A 220 20.04 -7.98 10.57
CA GLY A 220 21.16 -8.89 10.59
C GLY A 220 21.86 -8.99 11.94
N ILE A 221 22.24 -10.23 12.23
CA ILE A 221 23.39 -10.73 13.01
C ILE A 221 24.68 -9.84 12.95
N LYS A 222 24.74 -8.82 12.09
CA LYS A 222 25.84 -7.85 11.96
C LYS A 222 26.00 -6.87 13.13
N GLU A 223 24.94 -6.53 13.87
CA GLU A 223 25.10 -5.72 15.09
C GLU A 223 25.41 -6.57 16.33
N ILE A 224 24.95 -7.81 16.37
CA ILE A 224 25.16 -8.75 17.50
C ILE A 224 26.64 -9.23 17.55
N PHE A 225 27.31 -9.35 16.39
CA PHE A 225 28.73 -9.72 16.28
C PHE A 225 29.68 -8.54 16.03
N LYS A 226 29.32 -7.32 16.46
CA LYS A 226 30.28 -6.21 16.44
C LYS A 226 31.09 -6.27 17.75
N PRO A 227 32.36 -6.73 17.77
CA PRO A 227 33.16 -6.70 18.99
C PRO A 227 33.36 -5.24 19.41
N ARG A 228 32.55 -4.78 20.36
CA ARG A 228 32.82 -3.58 21.15
C ARG A 228 33.80 -3.98 22.26
N VAL A 229 35.10 -4.05 21.98
CA VAL A 229 36.21 -3.74 22.92
C VAL A 229 37.51 -3.75 22.12
N LEU A 230 38.14 -2.59 21.96
CA LEU A 230 39.55 -2.44 22.31
C LEU A 230 39.73 -1.01 22.82
N ILE A 231 39.59 -0.87 24.13
CA ILE A 231 40.09 0.27 24.89
C ILE A 231 41.61 0.22 24.72
N PRO A 232 42.29 1.25 24.19
CA PRO A 232 43.72 1.34 24.39
C PRO A 232 43.93 1.73 25.85
N ILE A 233 44.16 0.73 26.71
CA ILE A 233 44.86 0.97 27.97
C ILE A 233 46.32 1.20 27.57
N GLY A 234 46.68 2.47 27.43
CA GLY A 234 48.02 2.93 27.10
C GLY A 234 48.36 4.14 27.94
N VAL A 235 48.50 3.91 29.26
CA VAL A 235 49.30 4.75 30.17
C VAL A 235 50.06 3.78 31.04
N ILE A 236 51.32 3.53 30.67
CA ILE A 236 52.56 3.65 31.45
C ILE A 236 53.69 3.70 30.41
#